data_AF-A0A0H4X4L8-F1
#
_entry.id   AF-A0A0H4X4L8-F1
#
_cell.length_a   1.000
_cell.length_b   1.000
_cell.length_c   1.000
_cell.angle_alpha   90.00
_cell.angle_beta   90.00
_cell.angle_gamma   90.00
#
_symmetry.space_group_name_H-M   'P 1'
#
loop_
_entity.id
_entity.type
_entity.pdbx_description
1 polymer ?
#
loop_
_entity_poly.entity_id
_entity_poly.type
_entity_poly.pdbx_seq_one_letter_code
_entity_poly.pdbx_strand_id
1 'polypeptide(L)'
;MSPPCDLLPLVDRHFSARITPPDERRMREHLQDCAHCRERYERQLLLARLDPSAPDARTRLARGLGLEARRPASFWQRMRHRMGAPRESATPARLAPGGAARNGTSVPDRPALNPDTSAAPTSGHPVRGDTRPRSSGKEGLRGWLLAPVAVAGLALLVVRLPSASTDPLGFTARGAGNAAAQARLLAYAVAPGGHTRLLGPTLRPEQELAFAFRNPDAHRFLMVFARDASGRVHWYHPGWTDEASNPSAIPIPAGDTLRELPEAISHPLVPGPLTLHAVFLESPLTVKQMESLVARGDLEAVLPAGAESLSLQLQVTP
;
A
#
# COMPACT_ATOMS: atom_id res chain seq x y z
N MET A 1 -15.37 24.07 -32.60
CA MET A 1 -15.71 23.45 -31.31
C MET A 1 -16.05 22.00 -31.60
N SER A 2 -15.26 21.05 -31.09
CA SER A 2 -15.58 19.63 -31.28
C SER A 2 -16.89 19.30 -30.55
N PRO A 3 -17.77 18.46 -31.14
CA PRO A 3 -19.01 18.08 -30.48
C PRO A 3 -18.71 17.40 -29.13
N PRO A 4 -19.54 17.61 -28.10
CA PRO A 4 -19.37 16.93 -26.82
C PRO A 4 -19.49 15.42 -27.03
N CYS A 5 -18.63 14.65 -26.38
CA CYS A 5 -18.67 13.21 -26.45
C CYS A 5 -19.75 12.63 -25.53
N ASP A 6 -20.60 11.74 -26.06
CA ASP A 6 -21.69 11.10 -25.30
C ASP A 6 -21.21 10.26 -24.11
N LEU A 7 -19.95 9.82 -24.11
CA LEU A 7 -19.36 9.00 -23.04
C LEU A 7 -18.68 9.83 -21.94
N LEU A 8 -18.64 11.16 -22.08
CA LEU A 8 -18.09 12.06 -21.05
C LEU A 8 -18.74 11.88 -19.66
N PRO A 9 -20.08 11.69 -19.53
CA PRO A 9 -20.70 11.45 -18.22
C PRO A 9 -20.22 10.18 -17.51
N LEU A 10 -19.67 9.19 -18.23
CA LEU A 10 -19.12 7.99 -17.60
C LEU A 10 -17.86 8.31 -16.81
N VAL A 11 -17.03 9.25 -17.28
CA VAL A 11 -15.86 9.73 -16.53
C VAL A 11 -16.29 10.30 -15.19
N ASP A 12 -17.31 11.16 -15.16
CA ASP A 12 -17.80 11.75 -13.92
C ASP A 12 -18.46 10.70 -12.98
N ARG A 13 -19.12 9.67 -13.54
CA ARG A 13 -19.60 8.52 -12.74
C ARG A 13 -18.45 7.69 -12.15
N HIS A 14 -17.34 7.52 -12.85
CA HIS A 14 -16.15 6.83 -12.35
C HIS A 14 -15.59 7.54 -11.12
N PHE A 15 -15.38 8.86 -11.21
CA PHE A 15 -14.81 9.65 -10.12
C PHE A 15 -15.76 9.83 -8.93
N SER A 16 -17.09 9.82 -9.15
CA SER A 16 -18.07 9.77 -8.06
C SER A 16 -18.32 8.36 -7.50
N ALA A 17 -17.56 7.34 -7.94
CA ALA A 17 -17.74 5.95 -7.56
C ALA A 17 -19.19 5.47 -7.76
N ARG A 18 -19.84 5.87 -8.85
CA ARG A 18 -21.21 5.45 -9.25
C ARG A 18 -21.25 4.71 -10.58
N ILE A 19 -20.10 4.45 -11.19
CA ILE A 19 -20.02 3.73 -12.47
C ILE A 19 -20.37 2.25 -12.28
N THR A 20 -21.06 1.67 -13.26
CA THR A 20 -21.36 0.24 -13.30
C THR A 20 -20.23 -0.52 -14.00
N PRO A 21 -20.02 -1.83 -13.74
CA PRO A 21 -18.94 -2.56 -14.39
C PRO A 21 -18.97 -2.60 -15.92
N PRO A 22 -20.13 -2.74 -16.58
CA PRO A 22 -20.22 -2.61 -18.04
C PRO A 22 -19.84 -1.20 -18.53
N ASP A 23 -20.27 -0.16 -17.82
CA ASP A 23 -19.97 1.24 -18.19
C ASP A 23 -18.48 1.57 -17.99
N GLU A 24 -17.85 1.05 -16.93
CA GLU A 24 -16.41 1.21 -16.68
C GLU A 24 -15.60 0.65 -17.84
N ARG A 25 -15.98 -0.54 -18.34
CA ARG A 25 -15.31 -1.17 -19.49
C ARG A 25 -15.46 -0.31 -20.75
N ARG A 26 -16.68 0.11 -21.07
CA ARG A 26 -16.97 0.99 -22.22
C ARG A 26 -16.20 2.30 -22.15
N MET A 27 -16.14 2.93 -20.97
CA MET A 27 -15.37 4.14 -20.73
C MET A 27 -13.89 3.91 -21.00
N ARG A 28 -13.30 2.83 -20.46
CA ARG A 28 -11.86 2.53 -20.63
C ARG A 28 -11.45 2.24 -22.05
N GLU A 29 -12.27 1.48 -22.78
CA GLU A 29 -12.08 1.22 -24.21
C GLU A 29 -12.10 2.55 -24.98
N HIS A 30 -13.09 3.41 -24.71
CA HIS A 30 -13.24 4.69 -25.39
C HIS A 30 -12.14 5.73 -25.08
N LEU A 31 -11.58 5.74 -23.86
CA LEU A 31 -10.53 6.70 -23.46
C LEU A 31 -9.27 6.62 -24.34
N GLN A 32 -9.02 5.46 -24.95
CA GLN A 32 -7.87 5.25 -25.85
C GLN A 32 -8.00 6.02 -27.17
N ASP A 33 -9.23 6.29 -27.61
CA ASP A 33 -9.52 6.87 -28.93
C ASP A 33 -10.05 8.30 -28.87
N CYS A 34 -10.56 8.76 -27.71
CA CYS A 34 -11.14 10.10 -27.57
C CYS A 34 -10.27 11.04 -26.71
N ALA A 35 -9.66 12.03 -27.37
CA ALA A 35 -8.83 13.05 -26.70
C ALA A 35 -9.61 13.86 -25.66
N HIS A 36 -10.87 14.20 -25.92
CA HIS A 36 -11.69 15.00 -25.01
C HIS A 36 -12.01 14.27 -23.70
N CYS A 37 -12.38 12.98 -23.78
CA CYS A 37 -12.61 12.16 -22.59
C CYS A 37 -11.31 11.95 -21.79
N ARG A 38 -10.16 11.84 -22.46
CA ARG A 38 -8.84 11.72 -21.82
C ARG A 38 -8.45 12.96 -21.04
N GLU A 39 -8.59 14.14 -21.64
CA GLU A 39 -8.33 15.42 -20.98
C GLU A 39 -9.22 15.59 -19.74
N ARG A 40 -10.51 15.25 -19.85
CA ARG A 40 -11.44 15.26 -18.71
C ARG A 40 -11.01 14.29 -17.61
N TYR A 41 -10.57 13.08 -17.98
CA TYR A 41 -10.10 12.07 -17.04
C TYR A 41 -8.85 12.54 -16.28
N GLU A 42 -7.86 13.10 -16.99
CA GLU A 42 -6.63 13.65 -16.38
C GLU A 42 -6.93 14.80 -15.42
N ARG A 43 -7.84 15.71 -15.81
CA ARG A 43 -8.28 16.79 -14.94
C ARG A 43 -8.94 16.27 -13.66
N GLN A 44 -9.78 15.24 -13.76
CA GLN A 44 -10.41 14.62 -12.59
C GLN A 44 -9.41 13.87 -11.70
N LEU A 45 -8.35 13.27 -12.27
CA LEU A 45 -7.25 12.69 -11.48
C LEU A 45 -6.55 13.75 -10.62
N LEU A 46 -6.27 14.93 -11.19
CA LEU A 46 -5.65 16.03 -10.46
C LEU A 46 -6.56 16.54 -9.34
N LEU A 47 -7.86 16.74 -9.62
CA LEU A 47 -8.83 17.18 -8.62
C LEU A 47 -8.97 16.17 -7.48
N ALA A 48 -9.00 14.88 -7.79
CA ALA A 48 -9.09 13.83 -6.77
C ALA A 48 -7.84 13.70 -5.88
N ARG A 49 -6.68 14.24 -6.29
CA ARG A 49 -5.49 14.34 -5.42
C ARG A 49 -5.60 15.49 -4.43
N LEU A 50 -6.36 16.53 -4.77
CA LEU A 50 -6.52 17.74 -3.94
C LEU A 50 -7.73 17.64 -3.00
N ASP A 51 -8.73 16.82 -3.32
CA ASP A 51 -9.95 16.66 -2.53
C ASP A 51 -9.85 15.46 -1.57
N PRO A 52 -9.74 15.68 -0.24
CA PRO A 52 -9.69 14.60 0.75
C PRO A 52 -10.96 13.75 0.82
N SER A 53 -12.08 14.24 0.28
CA SER A 53 -13.36 13.52 0.26
C SER A 53 -13.52 12.61 -0.97
N ALA A 54 -12.64 12.74 -1.97
CA ALA A 54 -12.69 11.91 -3.16
C ALA A 54 -12.35 10.44 -2.81
N PRO A 55 -13.11 9.46 -3.33
CA PRO A 55 -12.77 8.04 -3.13
C PRO A 55 -11.38 7.76 -3.69
N ASP A 56 -10.54 7.01 -2.99
CA ASP A 56 -9.19 6.69 -3.47
C ASP A 56 -9.21 5.86 -4.78
N ALA A 57 -8.08 5.85 -5.50
CA ALA A 57 -7.97 5.18 -6.80
C ALA A 57 -8.32 3.68 -6.75
N ARG A 58 -7.93 2.98 -5.67
CA ARG A 58 -8.20 1.55 -5.51
C ARG A 58 -9.69 1.31 -5.28
N THR A 59 -10.35 2.12 -4.46
CA THR A 59 -11.80 2.05 -4.23
C THR A 59 -12.59 2.29 -5.52
N ARG A 60 -12.22 3.32 -6.31
CA ARG A 60 -12.87 3.60 -7.61
C ARG A 60 -12.73 2.42 -8.58
N LEU A 61 -11.53 1.85 -8.68
CA LEU A 61 -11.25 0.69 -9.51
C LEU A 61 -12.00 -0.56 -9.05
N ALA A 62 -12.00 -0.84 -7.75
CA ALA A 62 -12.68 -1.99 -7.19
C ALA A 62 -14.19 -1.95 -7.49
N ARG A 63 -14.81 -0.77 -7.36
CA ARG A 63 -16.22 -0.59 -7.71
C ARG A 63 -16.48 -0.70 -9.20
N GLY A 64 -15.68 -0.01 -10.03
CA GLY A 64 -15.79 -0.07 -11.48
C GLY A 64 -15.56 -1.47 -12.06
N LEU A 65 -14.76 -2.31 -11.41
CA LEU A 65 -14.53 -3.69 -11.84
C LEU A 65 -15.51 -4.69 -11.21
N GLY A 66 -16.41 -4.25 -10.31
CA GLY A 66 -17.30 -5.14 -9.56
C GLY A 66 -16.59 -6.04 -8.54
N LEU A 67 -15.37 -5.66 -8.13
CA LEU A 67 -14.56 -6.37 -7.13
C LEU A 67 -14.88 -5.95 -5.69
N GLU A 68 -15.58 -4.83 -5.49
CA GLU A 68 -16.21 -4.57 -4.20
C GLU A 68 -17.23 -5.68 -3.95
N ALA A 69 -16.81 -6.67 -3.15
CA ALA A 69 -17.71 -7.70 -2.64
C ALA A 69 -18.91 -6.96 -2.05
N ARG A 70 -20.08 -7.16 -2.65
CA ARG A 70 -21.35 -6.67 -2.16
C ARG A 70 -21.40 -7.10 -0.70
N ARG A 71 -21.06 -6.22 0.26
CA ARG A 71 -21.07 -6.57 1.67
C ARG A 71 -22.47 -7.10 1.90
N PRO A 72 -22.65 -8.41 2.17
CA PRO A 72 -23.98 -8.94 2.34
C PRO A 72 -24.61 -8.11 3.44
N ALA A 73 -25.73 -7.45 3.15
CA ALA A 73 -26.44 -6.62 4.12
C ALA A 73 -26.45 -7.40 5.42
N SER A 74 -25.73 -6.86 6.42
CA SER A 74 -25.27 -7.65 7.54
C SER A 74 -26.45 -8.44 8.10
N PHE A 75 -26.26 -9.72 8.32
CA PHE A 75 -27.28 -10.59 8.90
C PHE A 75 -27.93 -9.92 10.14
N TRP A 76 -27.14 -9.16 10.90
CA TRP A 76 -27.54 -8.32 12.03
C TRP A 76 -28.52 -7.17 11.70
N GLN A 77 -28.42 -6.50 10.55
CA GLN A 77 -29.41 -5.49 10.15
C GLN A 77 -30.76 -6.12 9.79
N ARG A 78 -30.75 -7.30 9.15
CA ARG A 78 -31.99 -8.08 8.92
C ARG A 78 -32.57 -8.63 10.23
N MET A 79 -31.73 -9.01 11.19
CA MET A 79 -32.18 -9.45 12.51
C MET A 79 -32.79 -8.32 13.34
N ARG A 80 -32.21 -7.10 13.32
CA ARG A 80 -32.78 -5.93 14.02
C ARG A 80 -34.14 -5.51 13.46
N HIS A 81 -34.38 -5.64 12.15
CA HIS A 81 -35.71 -5.42 11.59
C HIS A 81 -36.70 -6.55 11.90
N ARG A 82 -36.23 -7.78 12.12
CA ARG A 82 -37.09 -8.95 12.41
C ARG A 82 -37.44 -9.10 13.89
N MET A 83 -36.60 -8.65 14.81
CA MET A 83 -36.83 -8.83 16.25
C MET A 83 -37.73 -7.77 16.89
N GLY A 84 -38.20 -6.77 16.15
CA GLY A 84 -39.00 -5.68 16.71
C GLY A 84 -38.14 -4.81 17.63
N ALA A 85 -38.07 -3.52 17.35
CA ALA A 85 -37.47 -2.61 18.32
C ALA A 85 -38.25 -2.76 19.65
N PRO A 86 -37.57 -2.98 20.80
CA PRO A 86 -38.26 -2.93 22.08
C PRO A 86 -38.96 -1.57 22.17
N ARG A 87 -40.25 -1.58 22.49
CA ARG A 87 -41.01 -0.39 22.84
C ARG A 87 -40.26 0.30 23.97
N GLU A 88 -39.61 1.42 23.67
CA GLU A 88 -39.06 2.31 24.68
C GLU A 88 -40.23 2.82 25.53
N SER A 89 -40.31 2.29 26.74
CA SER A 89 -41.19 2.77 27.79
C SER A 89 -40.67 4.12 28.29
N ALA A 90 -41.51 5.13 28.12
CA ALA A 90 -41.71 6.30 28.99
C ALA A 90 -40.47 6.97 29.63
N THR A 91 -40.12 8.12 29.08
CA THR A 91 -39.30 9.19 29.67
C THR A 91 -39.92 9.74 30.96
N PRO A 92 -39.17 9.97 32.05
CA PRO A 92 -39.58 10.91 33.09
C PRO A 92 -39.12 12.33 32.76
N ALA A 93 -39.99 13.28 33.06
CA ALA A 93 -39.86 14.71 32.84
C ALA A 93 -38.57 15.30 33.41
N ARG A 94 -37.95 16.21 32.64
CA ARG A 94 -36.86 17.08 33.11
C ARG A 94 -37.31 18.54 33.06
N LEU A 95 -37.29 19.17 34.23
CA LEU A 95 -37.54 20.59 34.48
C LEU A 95 -36.55 21.50 33.72
N ALA A 96 -37.07 22.65 33.31
CA ALA A 96 -36.38 23.79 32.69
C ALA A 96 -35.33 24.45 33.62
N PRO A 97 -34.40 25.25 33.08
CA PRO A 97 -34.61 26.68 32.82
C PRO A 97 -34.14 27.07 31.40
N GLY A 98 -34.53 28.15 30.72
CA GLY A 98 -34.86 29.51 31.15
C GLY A 98 -33.81 30.48 30.53
N GLY A 99 -34.21 31.27 29.52
CA GLY A 99 -33.42 32.38 28.93
C GLY A 99 -32.93 32.11 27.49
N ALA A 100 -33.59 32.54 26.41
CA ALA A 100 -33.83 33.91 25.91
C ALA A 100 -32.57 34.60 25.32
N ALA A 101 -32.37 34.47 24.01
CA ALA A 101 -31.95 35.56 23.11
C ALA A 101 -32.13 35.12 21.65
N ARG A 102 -33.01 35.84 20.94
CA ARG A 102 -33.35 35.66 19.52
C ARG A 102 -32.37 36.48 18.69
N ASN A 103 -31.83 35.91 17.62
CA ASN A 103 -31.43 36.68 16.43
C ASN A 103 -31.81 35.87 15.20
N GLY A 104 -32.76 36.41 14.45
CA GLY A 104 -33.28 35.83 13.22
C GLY A 104 -32.45 36.25 12.02
N THR A 105 -32.30 35.31 11.09
CA THR A 105 -32.15 35.63 9.67
C THR A 105 -32.79 34.50 8.89
N SER A 106 -33.97 34.82 8.36
CA SER A 106 -34.77 34.05 7.42
C SER A 106 -34.09 33.97 6.05
N VAL A 107 -33.97 32.77 5.50
CA VAL A 107 -33.65 32.52 4.09
C VAL A 107 -34.85 31.78 3.48
N PRO A 108 -35.38 32.24 2.33
CA PRO A 108 -36.65 31.75 1.79
C PRO A 108 -36.52 30.48 0.95
N ASP A 109 -37.70 29.87 0.83
CA ASP A 109 -38.13 28.68 0.10
C ASP A 109 -37.51 28.47 -1.29
N ARG A 110 -37.32 27.18 -1.63
CA ARG A 110 -37.25 26.73 -3.01
C ARG A 110 -38.14 25.49 -3.21
N PRO A 111 -39.02 25.50 -4.24
CA PRO A 111 -40.13 24.57 -4.32
C PRO A 111 -39.75 23.18 -4.86
N ALA A 112 -40.55 22.22 -4.42
CA ALA A 112 -40.62 20.85 -4.89
C ALA A 112 -41.21 20.76 -6.31
N LEU A 113 -40.69 19.84 -7.11
CA LEU A 113 -41.29 19.34 -8.36
C LEU A 113 -41.04 17.82 -8.44
N ASN A 114 -42.11 17.05 -8.21
CA ASN A 114 -42.41 15.72 -8.78
C ASN A 114 -43.12 15.94 -10.14
N PRO A 115 -43.53 14.92 -10.95
CA PRO A 115 -43.27 13.48 -11.01
C PRO A 115 -42.91 12.98 -12.46
N ASP A 116 -42.62 11.68 -12.62
CA ASP A 116 -43.14 10.76 -13.68
C ASP A 116 -42.22 9.53 -13.84
N THR A 117 -42.66 8.28 -13.59
CA THR A 117 -43.57 7.37 -14.34
C THR A 117 -42.88 6.66 -15.53
N SER A 118 -43.09 5.33 -15.61
CA SER A 118 -42.75 4.37 -16.70
C SER A 118 -41.34 3.75 -16.67
N ALA A 119 -41.10 2.45 -16.90
CA ALA A 119 -41.94 1.30 -17.22
C ALA A 119 -41.13 0.00 -16.92
N ALA A 120 -41.85 -1.11 -16.66
CA ALA A 120 -41.33 -2.48 -16.74
C ALA A 120 -41.22 -2.94 -18.21
N PRO A 121 -40.44 -4.00 -18.53
CA PRO A 121 -41.09 -5.31 -18.72
C PRO A 121 -40.26 -6.55 -18.29
N THR A 122 -41.03 -7.51 -17.74
CA THR A 122 -41.16 -8.95 -18.05
C THR A 122 -40.01 -9.80 -18.64
N SER A 123 -39.78 -10.92 -17.93
CA SER A 123 -39.59 -12.33 -18.37
C SER A 123 -38.38 -12.77 -19.22
N GLY A 124 -37.68 -13.81 -18.73
CA GLY A 124 -36.81 -14.70 -19.52
C GLY A 124 -36.24 -15.86 -18.68
N HIS A 125 -36.61 -17.09 -19.06
CA HIS A 125 -36.47 -18.38 -18.37
C HIS A 125 -35.03 -18.97 -18.30
N PRO A 126 -34.82 -20.08 -17.55
CA PRO A 126 -33.51 -20.65 -17.21
C PRO A 126 -32.99 -21.61 -18.29
N VAL A 127 -31.66 -21.75 -18.39
CA VAL A 127 -31.01 -22.85 -19.13
C VAL A 127 -30.21 -23.71 -18.17
N ARG A 128 -30.64 -24.97 -18.13
CA ARG A 128 -30.08 -26.13 -17.46
C ARG A 128 -29.45 -27.01 -18.55
N GLY A 129 -28.20 -27.41 -18.35
CA GLY A 129 -27.52 -28.50 -19.06
C GLY A 129 -26.32 -28.89 -18.19
N ASP A 130 -26.32 -30.07 -17.57
CA ASP A 130 -25.88 -31.36 -18.15
C ASP A 130 -24.42 -31.33 -18.63
N THR A 131 -23.55 -32.32 -18.47
CA THR A 131 -23.30 -33.48 -17.59
C THR A 131 -21.86 -33.93 -18.00
N ARG A 132 -21.02 -34.39 -17.03
CA ARG A 132 -19.87 -35.37 -17.04
C ARG A 132 -19.22 -35.81 -18.39
N PRO A 133 -17.91 -36.18 -18.47
CA PRO A 133 -17.16 -37.16 -17.60
C PRO A 133 -15.72 -36.71 -17.23
N ARG A 134 -15.03 -37.20 -16.18
CA ARG A 134 -14.44 -38.53 -15.81
C ARG A 134 -13.39 -39.09 -16.80
N SER A 135 -12.12 -38.85 -16.50
CA SER A 135 -10.92 -39.65 -16.89
C SER A 135 -9.89 -39.46 -15.76
N SER A 136 -9.38 -40.41 -14.97
CA SER A 136 -8.96 -41.82 -15.11
C SER A 136 -7.73 -42.06 -16.00
N GLY A 137 -6.57 -42.09 -15.36
CA GLY A 137 -5.29 -42.70 -15.77
C GLY A 137 -4.28 -42.37 -14.67
N LYS A 138 -3.80 -43.28 -13.79
CA LYS A 138 -2.86 -44.39 -14.05
C LYS A 138 -1.75 -43.91 -15.00
N GLU A 139 -0.48 -43.91 -14.63
CA GLU A 139 0.29 -45.07 -14.21
C GLU A 139 1.48 -44.65 -13.32
N GLY A 140 1.74 -45.45 -12.29
CA GLY A 140 3.04 -45.50 -11.64
C GLY A 140 3.85 -46.64 -12.23
N LEU A 141 5.16 -46.45 -12.40
CA LEU A 141 6.16 -47.51 -12.49
C LEU A 141 7.52 -46.85 -12.18
N ARG A 142 8.14 -47.23 -11.07
CA ARG A 142 9.35 -48.08 -11.04
C ARG A 142 10.62 -47.40 -11.56
N GLY A 143 11.53 -47.12 -10.64
CA GLY A 143 12.91 -46.74 -10.93
C GLY A 143 13.78 -46.75 -9.67
N TRP A 144 13.77 -47.88 -8.95
CA TRP A 144 14.71 -48.17 -7.85
C TRP A 144 15.89 -48.92 -8.47
N LEU A 145 17.05 -48.29 -8.60
CA LEU A 145 18.33 -48.97 -8.72
C LEU A 145 19.38 -48.20 -7.92
N LEU A 146 19.80 -48.84 -6.83
CA LEU A 146 21.04 -48.57 -6.11
C LEU A 146 22.23 -48.88 -7.02
N ALA A 147 23.25 -48.02 -7.01
CA ALA A 147 24.63 -48.45 -7.21
C ALA A 147 25.58 -47.48 -6.47
N PRO A 148 26.35 -47.96 -5.48
CA PRO A 148 27.40 -47.21 -4.79
C PRO A 148 28.78 -47.41 -5.46
N VAL A 149 29.79 -46.72 -4.90
CA VAL A 149 31.24 -47.02 -4.88
C VAL A 149 32.15 -46.00 -5.59
N ALA A 150 32.93 -45.30 -4.73
CA ALA A 150 34.31 -44.82 -4.83
C ALA A 150 34.65 -43.83 -5.98
N VAL A 151 35.46 -42.78 -5.76
CA VAL A 151 36.87 -42.87 -5.37
C VAL A 151 37.31 -41.61 -4.62
N ALA A 152 38.05 -41.84 -3.54
CA ALA A 152 38.80 -40.87 -2.78
C ALA A 152 39.88 -40.18 -3.64
N GLY A 153 39.96 -38.86 -3.57
CA GLY A 153 41.11 -38.13 -4.11
C GLY A 153 40.82 -36.67 -4.40
N LEU A 154 40.61 -35.84 -3.37
CA LEU A 154 41.04 -34.42 -3.38
C LEU A 154 40.89 -33.79 -1.97
N ALA A 155 41.58 -34.35 -0.98
CA ALA A 155 41.97 -33.58 0.19
C ALA A 155 43.23 -32.77 -0.18
N LEU A 156 43.28 -31.49 0.21
CA LEU A 156 44.28 -30.45 -0.14
C LEU A 156 44.09 -29.71 -1.47
N LEU A 157 43.01 -28.93 -1.58
CA LEU A 157 43.12 -27.55 -2.09
C LEU A 157 41.90 -26.70 -1.69
N VAL A 158 41.65 -26.56 -0.38
CA VAL A 158 40.69 -25.56 0.14
C VAL A 158 41.41 -24.22 0.25
N VAL A 159 41.86 -23.70 -0.88
CA VAL A 159 42.16 -22.28 -1.03
C VAL A 159 40.83 -21.58 -1.29
N ARG A 160 40.47 -20.68 -0.38
CA ARG A 160 39.31 -19.79 -0.46
C ARG A 160 39.15 -19.20 -1.86
N LEU A 161 38.14 -19.66 -2.59
CA LEU A 161 37.58 -18.95 -3.74
C LEU A 161 36.11 -18.65 -3.43
N PRO A 162 35.63 -17.42 -3.66
CA PRO A 162 34.22 -17.08 -3.49
C PRO A 162 33.39 -17.86 -4.52
N SER A 163 32.45 -18.66 -4.03
CA SER A 163 31.51 -19.40 -4.88
C SER A 163 30.62 -18.44 -5.65
N ALA A 164 30.97 -18.16 -6.91
CA ALA A 164 30.05 -17.66 -7.90
C ALA A 164 29.20 -18.85 -8.40
N SER A 165 27.98 -18.99 -7.86
CA SER A 165 27.01 -19.95 -8.37
C SER A 165 26.48 -19.45 -9.72
N THR A 166 27.00 -20.00 -10.81
CA THR A 166 26.42 -19.84 -12.15
C THR A 166 25.87 -21.20 -12.53
N ASP A 167 24.56 -21.37 -12.44
CA ASP A 167 23.86 -22.54 -12.97
C ASP A 167 23.33 -22.18 -14.36
N PRO A 168 23.84 -22.78 -15.46
CA PRO A 168 23.52 -22.32 -16.81
C PRO A 168 22.16 -22.79 -17.33
N LEU A 169 21.40 -23.64 -16.62
CA LEU A 169 20.09 -24.15 -17.10
C LEU A 169 19.06 -24.38 -15.97
N GLY A 170 19.09 -23.56 -14.91
CA GLY A 170 18.20 -23.72 -13.75
C GLY A 170 17.02 -22.75 -13.75
N PHE A 171 15.79 -23.25 -13.83
CA PHE A 171 14.59 -22.49 -13.47
C PHE A 171 14.73 -21.95 -12.04
N THR A 172 15.00 -20.66 -11.89
CA THR A 172 15.00 -19.99 -10.58
C THR A 172 13.56 -19.85 -10.11
N ALA A 173 13.17 -20.58 -9.06
CA ALA A 173 11.90 -20.36 -8.39
C ALA A 173 11.81 -18.89 -7.93
N ARG A 174 10.81 -18.15 -8.40
CA ARG A 174 10.53 -16.77 -7.99
C ARG A 174 9.96 -16.74 -6.56
N GLY A 175 10.77 -17.13 -5.58
CA GLY A 175 10.42 -17.16 -4.15
C GLY A 175 10.45 -15.80 -3.45
N ALA A 176 10.77 -14.71 -4.16
CA ALA A 176 10.89 -13.37 -3.58
C ALA A 176 9.57 -12.80 -3.03
N GLY A 177 8.41 -13.39 -3.35
CA GLY A 177 7.10 -12.92 -2.90
C GLY A 177 6.89 -12.99 -1.39
N ASN A 178 7.47 -13.98 -0.70
CA ASN A 178 7.26 -14.15 0.75
C ASN A 178 8.20 -13.30 1.60
N ALA A 179 9.43 -13.05 1.14
CA ALA A 179 10.39 -12.23 1.88
C ALA A 179 9.89 -10.78 2.04
N ALA A 180 9.33 -10.19 0.98
CA ALA A 180 8.73 -8.86 1.06
C ALA A 180 7.47 -8.81 1.94
N ALA A 181 6.68 -9.90 1.97
CA ALA A 181 5.49 -9.98 2.80
C ALA A 181 5.81 -10.06 4.31
N GLN A 182 7.01 -10.55 4.67
CA GLN A 182 7.48 -10.67 6.05
C GLN A 182 8.44 -9.55 6.48
N ALA A 183 8.91 -8.73 5.53
CA ALA A 183 9.82 -7.64 5.84
C ALA A 183 9.13 -6.58 6.72
N ARG A 184 9.80 -6.24 7.83
CA ARG A 184 9.36 -5.18 8.75
C ARG A 184 9.67 -3.78 8.25
N LEU A 185 10.62 -3.64 7.33
CA LEU A 185 10.88 -2.41 6.58
C LEU A 185 10.88 -2.73 5.08
N LEU A 186 10.16 -1.94 4.32
CA LEU A 186 10.22 -1.90 2.87
C LEU A 186 10.69 -0.51 2.45
N ALA A 187 11.66 -0.46 1.53
CA ALA A 187 12.08 0.76 0.86
C ALA A 187 11.60 0.73 -0.59
N TYR A 188 11.20 1.87 -1.12
CA TYR A 188 10.75 2.05 -2.49
C TYR A 188 11.56 3.15 -3.17
N ALA A 189 11.96 2.92 -4.41
CA ALA A 189 12.46 3.97 -5.28
C ALA A 189 11.27 4.71 -5.90
N VAL A 190 11.26 6.04 -5.81
CA VAL A 190 10.28 6.91 -6.45
C VAL A 190 10.86 7.40 -7.77
N ALA A 191 10.25 7.01 -8.88
CA ALA A 191 10.64 7.47 -10.21
C ALA A 191 10.03 8.86 -10.51
N PRO A 192 10.65 9.64 -11.43
CA PRO A 192 10.04 10.86 -11.95
C PRO A 192 8.59 10.60 -12.40
N GLY A 193 7.65 11.43 -11.93
CA GLY A 193 6.21 11.22 -12.13
C GLY A 193 5.49 10.50 -10.97
N GLY A 194 6.20 10.15 -9.89
CA GLY A 194 5.62 9.63 -8.65
C GLY A 194 5.31 8.14 -8.66
N HIS A 195 5.83 7.40 -9.64
CA HIS A 195 5.69 5.94 -9.67
C HIS A 195 6.65 5.31 -8.66
N THR A 196 6.11 4.52 -7.73
CA THR A 196 6.91 3.79 -6.74
C THR A 196 7.19 2.37 -7.21
N ARG A 197 8.44 1.92 -7.02
CA ARG A 197 8.87 0.54 -7.23
C ARG A 197 9.63 0.06 -6.01
N LEU A 198 9.42 -1.19 -5.60
CA LEU A 198 10.21 -1.79 -4.53
C LEU A 198 11.71 -1.62 -4.82
N LEU A 199 12.47 -1.15 -3.83
CA LEU A 199 13.89 -0.90 -3.96
C LEU A 199 14.64 -2.22 -4.18
N GLY A 200 15.44 -2.25 -5.25
CA GLY A 200 16.33 -3.38 -5.54
C GLY A 200 17.67 -3.25 -4.80
N PRO A 201 18.67 -4.06 -5.15
CA PRO A 201 20.01 -3.96 -4.55
C PRO A 201 20.80 -2.73 -5.03
N THR A 202 20.33 -2.03 -6.06
CA THR A 202 21.00 -0.87 -6.65
C THR A 202 20.12 0.38 -6.58
N LEU A 203 20.77 1.53 -6.43
CA LEU A 203 20.13 2.85 -6.48
C LEU A 203 20.99 3.88 -7.23
N ARG A 204 20.36 4.96 -7.69
CA ARG A 204 21.04 6.12 -8.30
C ARG A 204 21.37 7.18 -7.23
N PRO A 205 22.39 8.04 -7.43
CA PRO A 205 22.82 9.05 -6.48
C PRO A 205 21.70 9.92 -5.93
N GLU A 206 20.81 10.41 -6.79
CA GLU A 206 19.71 11.32 -6.43
C GLU A 206 18.34 10.62 -6.39
N GLN A 207 18.33 9.29 -6.27
CA GLN A 207 17.09 8.54 -6.23
C GLN A 207 16.29 8.91 -4.97
N GLU A 208 15.09 9.43 -5.17
CA GLU A 208 14.15 9.66 -4.08
C GLU A 208 13.64 8.32 -3.53
N LEU A 209 13.69 8.16 -2.20
CA LEU A 209 13.28 6.95 -1.51
C LEU A 209 12.06 7.21 -0.61
N ALA A 210 11.11 6.28 -0.65
CA ALA A 210 9.98 6.21 0.28
C ALA A 210 10.07 4.93 1.12
N PHE A 211 9.45 4.92 2.30
CA PHE A 211 9.54 3.80 3.23
C PHE A 211 8.16 3.37 3.71
N ALA A 212 8.02 2.08 3.97
CA ALA A 212 6.91 1.52 4.72
C ALA A 212 7.42 0.56 5.78
N PHE A 213 6.71 0.43 6.88
CA PHE A 213 7.10 -0.42 7.99
C PHE A 213 5.94 -1.24 8.55
N ARG A 214 6.28 -2.29 9.28
CA ARG A 214 5.42 -3.05 10.18
C ARG A 214 6.05 -3.06 11.57
N ASN A 215 5.22 -3.01 12.60
CA ASN A 215 5.65 -2.92 13.98
C ASN A 215 4.92 -3.95 14.87
N PRO A 216 5.15 -5.26 14.64
CA PRO A 216 4.48 -6.32 15.40
C PRO A 216 4.87 -6.31 16.88
N ASP A 217 6.09 -5.88 17.21
CA ASP A 217 6.62 -5.86 18.57
C ASP A 217 6.28 -4.59 19.36
N ALA A 218 5.43 -3.73 18.79
CA ALA A 218 4.87 -2.56 19.46
C ALA A 218 5.90 -1.52 19.96
N HIS A 219 7.04 -1.39 19.26
CA HIS A 219 7.98 -0.30 19.48
C HIS A 219 7.29 1.06 19.35
N ARG A 220 7.77 2.08 20.06
CA ARG A 220 7.07 3.37 20.17
C ARG A 220 7.56 4.41 19.18
N PHE A 221 8.83 4.31 18.76
CA PHE A 221 9.45 5.27 17.86
C PHE A 221 10.26 4.57 16.76
N LEU A 222 10.47 5.29 15.65
CA LEU A 222 11.23 4.84 14.49
C LEU A 222 12.21 5.92 14.05
N MET A 223 13.39 5.49 13.62
CA MET A 223 14.34 6.29 12.86
C MET A 223 14.76 5.53 11.61
N VAL A 224 14.98 6.24 10.50
CA VAL A 224 15.49 5.68 9.24
C VAL A 224 16.60 6.58 8.71
N PHE A 225 17.78 6.00 8.49
CA PHE A 225 18.94 6.70 7.94
C PHE A 225 19.77 5.73 7.10
N ALA A 226 20.66 6.25 6.27
CA ALA A 226 21.66 5.43 5.59
C ALA A 226 23.07 5.86 5.96
N ARG A 227 24.02 4.92 5.89
CA ARG A 227 25.45 5.15 6.07
C ARG A 227 26.16 4.79 4.77
N ASP A 228 26.91 5.72 4.21
CA ASP A 228 27.70 5.47 3.00
C ASP A 228 29.08 4.87 3.31
N ALA A 229 29.82 4.55 2.25
CA ALA A 229 31.17 4.00 2.33
C ALA A 229 32.17 4.87 3.09
N SER A 230 31.96 6.20 3.15
CA SER A 230 32.79 7.13 3.92
C SER A 230 32.38 7.21 5.39
N GLY A 231 31.30 6.54 5.76
CA GLY A 231 30.71 6.57 7.09
C GLY A 231 29.80 7.78 7.34
N ARG A 232 29.49 8.58 6.32
CA ARG A 232 28.55 9.71 6.44
C ARG A 232 27.13 9.18 6.59
N VAL A 233 26.37 9.83 7.46
CA VAL A 233 24.97 9.50 7.75
C VAL A 233 24.05 10.40 6.93
N HIS A 234 23.05 9.79 6.30
CA HIS A 234 22.03 10.43 5.47
C HIS A 234 20.64 10.16 6.07
N TRP A 235 19.96 11.19 6.55
CA TRP A 235 18.74 11.05 7.33
C TRP A 235 17.47 11.04 6.47
N TYR A 236 16.65 10.00 6.58
CA TYR A 236 15.34 9.94 5.92
C TYR A 236 14.22 10.23 6.92
N HIS A 237 14.20 9.57 8.08
CA HIS A 237 13.17 9.81 9.09
C HIS A 237 13.80 9.90 10.49
N PRO A 238 13.60 11.00 11.24
CA PRO A 238 12.89 12.23 10.84
C PRO A 238 13.57 12.95 9.67
N GLY A 239 12.78 13.66 8.85
CA GLY A 239 13.32 14.54 7.82
C GLY A 239 14.15 15.65 8.47
N TRP A 240 15.47 15.63 8.27
CA TRP A 240 16.40 16.56 8.91
C TRP A 240 17.12 17.39 7.86
N THR A 241 16.58 18.57 7.57
CA THR A 241 17.11 19.51 6.58
C THR A 241 17.90 20.67 7.21
N ASP A 242 17.67 20.95 8.50
CA ASP A 242 18.35 21.99 9.27
C ASP A 242 19.12 21.38 10.45
N GLU A 243 20.45 21.44 10.40
CA GLU A 243 21.36 20.89 11.41
C GLU A 243 21.12 21.44 12.83
N ALA A 244 20.54 22.64 12.94
CA ALA A 244 20.22 23.25 14.23
C ALA A 244 19.00 22.61 14.92
N SER A 245 18.05 22.06 14.14
CA SER A 245 16.75 21.60 14.66
C SER A 245 16.80 20.33 15.53
N ASN A 246 17.83 19.48 15.36
CA ASN A 246 18.04 18.21 16.07
C ASN A 246 16.74 17.43 16.37
N PRO A 247 16.00 16.99 15.34
CA PRO A 247 14.70 16.37 15.51
C PRO A 247 14.80 15.01 16.21
N SER A 248 13.69 14.57 16.78
CA SER A 248 13.59 13.28 17.47
C SER A 248 12.93 12.20 16.61
N ALA A 249 13.16 10.94 16.97
CA ALA A 249 12.53 9.77 16.39
C ALA A 249 11.00 9.94 16.26
N ILE A 250 10.45 9.50 15.13
CA ILE A 250 9.02 9.67 14.85
C ILE A 250 8.21 8.65 15.65
N PRO A 251 7.06 9.03 16.23
CA PRO A 251 6.18 8.09 16.91
C PRO A 251 5.53 7.15 15.90
N ILE A 252 5.46 5.86 16.22
CA ILE A 252 4.83 4.85 15.37
C ILE A 252 3.80 4.03 16.14
N PRO A 253 2.66 3.67 15.52
CA PRO A 253 1.69 2.77 16.14
C PRO A 253 2.19 1.31 16.12
N ALA A 254 1.71 0.52 17.07
CA ALA A 254 1.85 -0.94 17.02
C ALA A 254 1.00 -1.56 15.90
N GLY A 255 1.42 -2.72 15.41
CA GLY A 255 0.64 -3.59 14.53
C GLY A 255 1.42 -4.16 13.36
N ASP A 256 0.90 -5.26 12.82
CA ASP A 256 1.48 -5.98 11.66
C ASP A 256 0.96 -5.47 10.30
N THR A 257 0.15 -4.40 10.30
CA THR A 257 -0.28 -3.76 9.05
C THR A 257 0.86 -2.91 8.51
N LEU A 258 1.20 -3.09 7.24
CA LEU A 258 2.17 -2.26 6.54
C LEU A 258 1.68 -0.81 6.48
N ARG A 259 2.50 0.12 6.96
CA ARG A 259 2.22 1.57 6.99
C ARG A 259 3.31 2.34 6.28
N GLU A 260 2.92 3.22 5.37
CA GLU A 260 3.84 4.11 4.66
C GLU A 260 4.21 5.32 5.54
N LEU A 261 5.46 5.75 5.45
CA LEU A 261 5.90 7.03 5.99
C LEU A 261 5.53 8.14 5.00
N PRO A 262 5.17 9.35 5.47
CA PRO A 262 4.49 10.35 4.66
C PRO A 262 5.40 11.00 3.61
N GLU A 263 6.71 11.02 3.83
CA GLU A 263 7.66 11.74 3.01
C GLU A 263 8.60 10.80 2.27
N ALA A 264 8.79 11.09 0.99
CA ALA A 264 9.84 10.54 0.18
C ALA A 264 10.98 11.57 0.11
N ILE A 265 12.22 11.10 0.29
CA ILE A 265 13.39 11.97 0.50
C ILE A 265 14.53 11.49 -0.39
N SER A 266 15.21 12.44 -1.01
CA SER A 266 16.42 12.23 -1.81
C SER A 266 17.62 12.85 -1.11
N HIS A 267 18.76 12.18 -1.17
CA HIS A 267 20.07 12.70 -0.77
C HIS A 267 21.02 12.68 -1.97
N PRO A 268 22.03 13.54 -2.06
CA PRO A 268 23.10 13.43 -3.06
C PRO A 268 24.10 12.34 -2.63
N LEU A 269 23.82 11.08 -2.97
CA LEU A 269 24.61 9.93 -2.51
C LEU A 269 25.86 9.71 -3.38
N VAL A 270 26.97 9.37 -2.74
CA VAL A 270 28.23 9.04 -3.45
C VAL A 270 28.16 7.60 -3.97
N PRO A 271 28.62 7.32 -5.21
CA PRO A 271 28.72 5.95 -5.73
C PRO A 271 29.54 5.05 -4.79
N GLY A 272 29.00 3.88 -4.45
CA GLY A 272 29.59 3.00 -3.44
C GLY A 272 28.56 2.17 -2.67
N PRO A 273 29.03 1.30 -1.76
CA PRO A 273 28.14 0.60 -0.84
C PRO A 273 27.42 1.60 0.08
N LEU A 274 26.15 1.30 0.35
CA LEU A 274 25.28 2.08 1.23
C LEU A 274 24.50 1.11 2.11
N THR A 275 24.55 1.32 3.42
CA THR A 275 23.74 0.55 4.38
C THR A 275 22.60 1.41 4.87
N LEU A 276 21.36 1.02 4.55
CA LEU A 276 20.15 1.64 5.07
C LEU A 276 19.77 0.99 6.39
N HIS A 277 19.54 1.78 7.43
CA HIS A 277 19.13 1.34 8.76
C HIS A 277 17.73 1.84 9.08
N ALA A 278 16.90 0.97 9.66
CA ALA A 278 15.69 1.34 10.39
C ALA A 278 15.83 0.90 11.84
N VAL A 279 15.72 1.85 12.76
CA VAL A 279 15.88 1.62 14.19
C VAL A 279 14.55 1.84 14.88
N PHE A 280 14.02 0.77 15.47
CA PHE A 280 12.81 0.77 16.29
C PHE A 280 13.21 0.95 17.76
N LEU A 281 12.52 1.87 18.46
CA LEU A 281 12.93 2.35 19.78
C LEU A 281 11.76 2.37 20.77
N GLU A 282 12.07 2.12 22.04
CA GLU A 282 11.14 2.25 23.18
C GLU A 282 11.04 3.68 23.71
N SER A 283 12.12 4.45 23.58
CA SER A 283 12.23 5.85 24.02
C SER A 283 12.76 6.71 22.88
N PRO A 284 12.33 7.97 22.77
CA PRO A 284 12.71 8.82 21.66
C PRO A 284 14.20 9.18 21.76
N LEU A 285 14.95 8.94 20.69
CA LEU A 285 16.31 9.47 20.51
C LEU A 285 16.26 10.67 19.58
N THR A 286 17.17 11.62 19.78
CA THR A 286 17.42 12.70 18.81
C THR A 286 18.42 12.25 17.76
N VAL A 287 18.40 12.91 16.59
CA VAL A 287 19.38 12.69 15.51
C VAL A 287 20.81 12.75 16.05
N LYS A 288 21.21 13.80 16.77
CA LYS A 288 22.58 13.94 17.29
C LYS A 288 22.98 12.86 18.28
N GLN A 289 22.02 12.38 19.09
CA GLN A 289 22.27 11.23 19.97
C GLN A 289 22.52 9.98 19.13
N MET A 290 21.70 9.70 18.11
CA MET A 290 21.90 8.55 17.24
C MET A 290 23.22 8.62 16.46
N GLU A 291 23.60 9.78 15.93
CA GLU A 291 24.91 9.97 15.27
C GLU A 291 26.07 9.70 16.22
N SER A 292 25.94 10.14 17.48
CA SER A 292 26.92 9.82 18.53
C SER A 292 26.99 8.30 18.79
N LEU A 293 25.87 7.58 18.74
CA LEU A 293 25.86 6.11 18.83
C LEU A 293 26.57 5.49 17.63
N VAL A 294 26.22 5.88 16.40
CA VAL A 294 26.80 5.37 15.15
C VAL A 294 28.32 5.62 15.11
N ALA A 295 28.79 6.77 15.59
CA ALA A 295 30.21 7.10 15.65
C ALA A 295 31.02 6.19 16.59
N ARG A 296 30.37 5.56 17.59
CA ARG A 296 31.03 4.61 18.51
C ARG A 296 31.28 3.23 17.91
N GLY A 297 30.70 2.91 16.75
CA GLY A 297 31.00 1.69 16.01
C GLY A 297 29.76 0.85 15.68
N ASP A 298 29.79 -0.42 16.08
CA ASP A 298 28.71 -1.37 15.79
C ASP A 298 27.40 -0.93 16.44
N LEU A 299 26.43 -0.56 15.59
CA LEU A 299 25.16 0.00 16.01
C LEU A 299 24.39 -0.97 16.92
N GLU A 300 24.39 -2.27 16.61
CA GLU A 300 23.65 -3.26 17.40
C GLU A 300 24.20 -3.38 18.82
N ALA A 301 25.52 -3.22 18.99
CA ALA A 301 26.17 -3.29 20.29
C ALA A 301 25.97 -2.04 21.17
N VAL A 302 25.63 -0.89 20.57
CA VAL A 302 25.56 0.40 21.27
C VAL A 302 24.15 0.96 21.43
N LEU A 303 23.14 0.31 20.83
CA LEU A 303 21.75 0.71 20.97
C LEU A 303 21.23 0.49 22.40
N PRO A 304 20.27 1.33 22.86
CA PRO A 304 19.69 1.15 24.18
C PRO A 304 18.92 -0.17 24.28
N ALA A 305 18.80 -0.70 25.51
CA ALA A 305 18.06 -1.94 25.74
C ALA A 305 16.62 -1.86 25.21
N GLY A 306 16.19 -2.91 24.51
CA GLY A 306 14.87 -2.97 23.87
C GLY A 306 14.80 -2.33 22.49
N ALA A 307 15.82 -1.60 22.04
CA ALA A 307 15.87 -1.14 20.65
C ALA A 307 16.21 -2.28 19.69
N GLU A 308 15.74 -2.16 18.46
CA GLU A 308 16.00 -3.11 17.39
C GLU A 308 16.43 -2.36 16.13
N SER A 309 17.41 -2.91 15.42
CA SER A 309 17.90 -2.36 14.15
C SER A 309 17.70 -3.36 13.03
N LEU A 310 17.18 -2.89 11.90
CA LEU A 310 17.13 -3.62 10.64
C LEU A 310 18.01 -2.91 9.63
N SER A 311 18.79 -3.69 8.88
CA SER A 311 19.74 -3.15 7.89
C SER A 311 19.47 -3.72 6.50
N LEU A 312 19.49 -2.86 5.48
CA LEU A 312 19.45 -3.24 4.07
C LEU A 312 20.74 -2.78 3.38
N GLN A 313 21.42 -3.70 2.70
CA GLN A 313 22.63 -3.40 1.95
C GLN A 313 22.28 -3.05 0.51
N LEU A 314 22.81 -1.92 0.04
CA LEU A 314 22.53 -1.34 -1.27
C LEU A 314 23.83 -0.93 -1.94
N GLN A 315 23.79 -0.79 -3.27
CA GLN A 315 24.89 -0.27 -4.07
C GLN A 315 24.43 0.99 -4.81
N VAL A 316 25.06 2.12 -4.53
CA VAL A 316 24.89 3.35 -5.32
C VAL A 316 25.71 3.22 -6.59
N THR A 317 25.05 3.28 -7.73
CA THR A 317 25.66 3.24 -9.07
C THR A 317 25.48 4.58 -9.76
N PRO A 318 26.49 5.11 -10.47
CA PRO A 318 26.40 6.40 -11.17
C PRO A 318 25.27 6.45 -12.21
#